data_AF-A0A9E2S1N0-F1
#
_entry.id   AF-A0A9E2S1N0-F1
#
_cell.length_a   1.000
_cell.length_b   1.000
_cell.length_c   1.000
_cell.angle_alpha   90.00
_cell.angle_beta   90.00
_cell.angle_gamma   90.00
#
_symmetry.space_group_name_H-M   'P 1'
#
loop_
_entity.id
_entity.type
_entity.pdbx_description
1 polymer ?
#
loop_
_entity_poly.entity_id
_entity_poly.type
_entity_poly.pdbx_seq_one_letter_code
_entity_poly.pdbx_strand_id
1 'polypeptide(L)'
;MARRITTHQGHLVRSTQWSGISTGDEVLVDIDRGRQRHWVFVAHVVNSKTGDEWVEVRGGRPGELKGRAFRPEQIFPVGAERKGRLVGPSLLDAPQLPW
;
A
#
# COMPACT_ATOMS: atom_id res chain seq x y z
N MET A 1 11.28 -8.30 12.66
CA MET A 1 9.92 -8.53 12.15
C MET A 1 8.95 -7.57 12.81
N ALA A 2 8.28 -6.71 12.04
CA ALA A 2 7.18 -5.91 12.57
C ALA A 2 6.01 -6.84 12.94
N ARG A 3 5.31 -6.57 14.04
CA ARG A 3 4.14 -7.36 14.47
C ARG A 3 2.92 -6.95 13.65
N ARG A 4 2.12 -7.92 13.18
CA ARG A 4 0.80 -7.62 12.62
C ARG A 4 -0.10 -7.06 13.71
N ILE A 5 -0.58 -5.85 13.51
CA ILE A 5 -1.57 -5.19 14.36
C ILE A 5 -2.83 -5.04 13.51
N THR A 6 -3.94 -5.55 14.03
CA THR A 6 -5.26 -5.39 13.42
C THR A 6 -6.15 -4.60 14.36
N THR A 7 -6.79 -3.57 13.84
CA THR A 7 -7.75 -2.73 14.57
C THR A 7 -9.11 -2.83 13.92
N HIS A 8 -10.15 -3.01 14.73
CA HIS A 8 -11.53 -3.07 14.29
C HIS A 8 -12.25 -1.78 14.68
N GLN A 9 -12.95 -1.16 13.72
CA GLN A 9 -13.80 0.01 13.93
C GLN A 9 -15.11 -0.19 13.17
N GLY A 10 -16.15 -0.64 13.88
CA GLY A 10 -17.39 -1.08 13.23
C GLY A 10 -17.10 -2.22 12.24
N HIS A 11 -17.48 -2.01 10.98
CA HIS A 11 -17.22 -2.97 9.89
C HIS A 11 -15.84 -2.81 9.24
N LEU A 12 -15.00 -1.87 9.71
CA LEU A 12 -13.67 -1.67 9.15
C LEU A 12 -12.64 -2.50 9.89
N VAL A 13 -11.86 -3.28 9.14
CA VAL A 13 -10.71 -4.05 9.61
C VAL A 13 -9.46 -3.44 9.02
N ARG A 14 -8.63 -2.82 9.85
CA ARG A 14 -7.39 -2.16 9.45
C ARG A 14 -6.20 -2.98 9.92
N SER A 15 -5.31 -3.37 9.01
CA SER A 15 -4.12 -4.20 9.28
C SER A 15 -2.82 -3.49 8.91
N THR A 16 -1.82 -3.53 9.79
CA THR A 16 -0.46 -2.98 9.55
C THR A 16 0.43 -3.88 8.67
N GLN A 17 -0.11 -4.99 8.16
CA GLN A 17 0.56 -5.89 7.23
C GLN A 17 -0.40 -6.33 6.14
N TRP A 18 0.12 -6.44 4.91
CA TRP A 18 -0.61 -6.88 3.73
C TRP A 18 0.38 -7.30 2.64
N SER A 19 0.09 -8.36 1.89
CA SER A 19 0.89 -8.80 0.74
C SER A 19 2.42 -8.83 0.93
N GLY A 20 2.87 -9.26 2.12
CA GLY A 20 4.30 -9.36 2.46
C GLY A 20 4.98 -8.06 2.89
N ILE A 21 4.26 -6.93 2.89
CA ILE A 21 4.75 -5.64 3.38
C ILE A 21 4.14 -5.27 4.73
N SER A 22 4.86 -4.44 5.48
CA SER A 22 4.53 -3.93 6.80
C SER A 22 4.51 -2.40 6.81
N THR A 23 3.77 -1.80 7.76
CA THR A 23 3.79 -0.35 7.98
C THR A 23 5.22 0.19 8.03
N GLY A 24 5.52 1.19 7.21
CA GLY A 24 6.86 1.75 7.08
C GLY A 24 7.59 1.33 5.80
N ASP A 25 7.18 0.23 5.18
CA ASP A 25 7.78 -0.22 3.92
C ASP A 25 7.43 0.75 2.77
N GLU A 26 8.38 0.94 1.88
CA GLU A 26 8.20 1.76 0.70
C GLU A 26 7.42 0.98 -0.38
N VAL A 27 6.52 1.68 -1.05
CA VAL A 27 5.69 1.16 -2.14
C VAL A 27 5.60 2.17 -3.27
N LEU A 28 5.33 1.67 -4.47
CA LEU A 28 4.98 2.50 -5.61
C LEU A 28 3.47 2.50 -5.77
N VAL A 29 2.93 3.64 -6.18
CA VAL A 29 1.50 3.77 -6.50
C VAL A 29 1.35 4.19 -7.95
N ASP A 30 0.57 3.42 -8.70
CA ASP A 30 0.20 3.78 -10.06
C ASP A 30 -0.86 4.89 -10.04
N ILE A 31 -0.46 6.08 -10.51
CA ILE A 31 -1.35 7.22 -10.70
C ILE A 31 -1.23 7.70 -12.14
N ASP A 32 -2.39 7.93 -12.78
CA ASP A 32 -2.64 8.15 -14.21
C ASP A 32 -1.87 9.27 -14.95
N ARG A 33 -0.81 9.85 -14.37
CA ARG A 33 -0.10 11.00 -14.95
C ARG A 33 1.41 10.95 -14.80
N GLY A 34 2.02 9.77 -14.96
CA GLY A 34 3.47 9.62 -15.11
C GLY A 34 4.30 10.14 -13.93
N ARG A 35 3.66 10.47 -12.81
CA ARG A 35 4.30 10.78 -11.54
C ARG A 35 4.11 9.56 -10.66
N GLN A 36 4.79 8.48 -10.99
CA GLN A 36 5.05 7.44 -9.99
C GLN A 36 5.60 8.15 -8.76
N ARG A 37 4.92 7.93 -7.65
CA ARG A 37 5.35 8.48 -6.38
C ARG A 37 5.66 7.29 -5.52
N HIS A 38 6.86 7.31 -4.98
CA HIS A 38 7.21 6.51 -3.84
C HIS A 38 6.34 6.99 -2.68
N TRP A 39 5.71 6.04 -2.01
CA TRP A 39 4.95 6.25 -0.78
C TRP A 39 5.43 5.27 0.28
N VAL A 40 5.08 5.55 1.51
CA VAL A 40 5.27 4.62 2.63
C VAL A 40 3.93 3.97 2.92
N PHE A 41 3.89 2.64 2.91
CA PHE A 41 2.73 1.86 3.31
C PHE A 41 2.40 2.12 4.77
N VAL A 42 1.10 2.33 5.05
CA VAL A 42 0.59 2.56 6.40
C VAL A 42 -0.27 1.39 6.83
N ALA A 43 -1.29 1.03 6.07
CA ALA A 43 -2.18 -0.09 6.41
C ALA A 43 -3.00 -0.57 5.21
N HIS A 44 -3.50 -1.79 5.30
CA HIS A 44 -4.58 -2.30 4.45
C HIS A 44 -5.89 -2.26 5.22
N VAL A 45 -6.96 -1.83 4.58
CA VAL A 45 -8.28 -1.71 5.20
C VAL A 45 -9.31 -2.45 4.38
N VAL A 46 -10.10 -3.28 5.05
CA VAL A 46 -11.24 -4.00 4.48
C VAL A 46 -12.51 -3.57 5.19
N ASN A 47 -13.54 -3.20 4.44
CA ASN A 47 -14.89 -3.07 4.95
C ASN A 47 -15.59 -4.44 4.88
N SER A 48 -15.69 -5.13 6.01
CA SER A 48 -16.28 -6.47 6.08
C SER A 48 -17.76 -6.53 5.70
N LYS A 49 -18.46 -5.38 5.65
CA LYS A 49 -19.85 -5.31 5.23
C LYS A 49 -20.02 -5.24 3.72
N THR A 50 -19.15 -4.50 3.02
CA THR A 50 -19.27 -4.27 1.56
C THR A 50 -18.28 -5.08 0.75
N GLY A 51 -17.22 -5.57 1.37
CA GLY A 51 -16.07 -6.15 0.68
C GLY A 51 -15.14 -5.11 0.04
N ASP A 52 -15.37 -3.81 0.27
CA ASP A 52 -14.47 -2.79 -0.24
C ASP A 52 -13.11 -2.85 0.46
N GLU A 53 -12.05 -2.77 -0.33
CA GLU A 53 -10.68 -2.77 0.16
C GLU A 53 -9.92 -1.55 -0.37
N TRP A 54 -9.01 -1.03 0.47
CA TRP A 54 -8.07 0.01 0.09
C TRP A 54 -6.79 -0.06 0.92
N VAL A 55 -5.74 0.55 0.39
CA VAL A 55 -4.43 0.67 1.02
C VAL A 55 -4.18 2.12 1.39
N GLU A 56 -3.94 2.35 2.67
CA GLU A 56 -3.49 3.62 3.21
C GLU A 56 -1.98 3.76 3.04
N VAL A 57 -1.57 4.89 2.48
CA VAL A 57 -0.17 5.25 2.29
C VAL A 57 0.08 6.67 2.78
N ARG A 58 1.33 7.00 3.08
CA ARG A 58 1.76 8.35 3.43
C ARG A 58 2.94 8.78 2.57
N GLY A 59 2.95 10.04 2.18
CA GLY A 59 3.97 10.59 1.31
C GLY A 59 3.80 12.09 1.14
N GLY A 60 4.78 12.75 0.55
CA GLY A 60 4.84 14.20 0.48
C GLY A 60 6.26 14.71 0.71
N ARG A 61 6.44 16.03 0.68
CA ARG A 61 7.72 16.64 1.04
C ARG A 61 7.96 16.49 2.55
N PRO A 62 9.22 16.48 3.02
CA PRO A 62 9.51 16.64 4.44
C PRO A 62 8.75 17.86 4.99
N GLY A 63 7.95 17.66 6.05
CA GLY A 63 7.07 18.70 6.63
C GLY A 63 5.62 18.71 6.10
N GLU A 64 5.30 17.98 5.03
CA GLU A 64 3.96 17.87 4.44
C GLU A 64 3.58 16.41 4.14
N LEU A 65 3.79 15.50 5.10
CA LEU A 65 3.35 14.11 4.94
C LEU A 65 1.83 14.05 4.90
N LYS A 66 1.26 13.75 3.73
CA LYS A 66 -0.18 13.58 3.52
C LYS A 66 -0.50 12.09 3.44
N GLY A 67 -1.52 11.68 4.20
CA GLY A 67 -2.13 10.36 4.05
C GLY A 67 -3.01 10.32 2.79
N ARG A 68 -3.00 9.19 2.08
CA ARG A 68 -3.91 8.90 0.97
C ARG A 68 -4.34 7.44 1.03
N ALA A 69 -5.45 7.13 0.37
CA ALA A 69 -5.93 5.78 0.17
C ALA A 69 -6.00 5.49 -1.34
N PHE A 70 -5.62 4.29 -1.73
CA PHE A 70 -5.68 3.81 -3.12
C PHE A 70 -6.26 2.40 -3.15
N ARG A 71 -6.74 1.98 -4.32
CA ARG A 71 -7.20 0.60 -4.50
C ARG A 71 -6.01 -0.38 -4.44
N PRO A 72 -6.18 -1.62 -3.96
CA PRO A 72 -5.09 -2.59 -3.85
C PRO A 72 -4.33 -2.85 -5.15
N GLU A 73 -5.03 -2.86 -6.29
CA GLU A 73 -4.47 -3.08 -7.64
C GLU A 73 -3.48 -1.98 -8.05
N GLN A 74 -3.54 -0.81 -7.39
CA GLN A 74 -2.67 0.33 -7.68
C GLN A 74 -1.37 0.30 -6.88
N ILE A 75 -1.16 -0.67 -5.99
CA ILE A 75 0.01 -0.74 -5.13
C ILE A 75 1.01 -1.74 -5.66
N PHE A 76 2.24 -1.30 -5.87
CA PHE A 76 3.31 -2.07 -6.46
C PHE A 76 4.53 -2.14 -5.53
N PRO A 77 5.32 -3.22 -5.59
CA PRO A 77 6.59 -3.28 -4.90
C PRO A 77 7.59 -2.29 -5.53
N VAL A 78 8.55 -1.76 -4.77
CA VAL A 78 9.60 -0.86 -5.30
C VAL A 78 10.38 -1.51 -6.46
N GLY A 79 10.55 -2.84 -6.43
CA GLY A 79 11.18 -3.59 -7.52
C GLY A 79 10.38 -3.68 -8.82
N ALA A 80 9.11 -3.25 -8.86
CA ALA A 80 8.29 -3.26 -10.08
C ALA A 80 8.61 -2.11 -11.03
N GLU A 81 9.46 -1.15 -10.65
CA GLU A 81 9.86 -0.04 -11.52
C GLU A 81 11.11 -0.36 -12.34
N ARG A 82 11.04 -0.08 -13.64
CA ARG A 82 12.19 -0.11 -14.55
C ARG A 82 12.21 1.15 -15.40
N LYS A 83 13.28 1.94 -15.27
CA LYS A 83 13.48 3.20 -16.03
C LYS A 83 12.28 4.17 -15.91
N GLY A 84 11.71 4.37 -14.71
CA GLY A 84 10.57 5.28 -14.51
C GLY A 84 9.22 4.73 -14.98
N ARG A 85 9.12 3.42 -15.23
CA ARG A 85 7.89 2.75 -15.67
C ARG A 85 7.60 1.56 -14.76
N LEU A 86 6.36 1.46 -14.30
CA LEU A 86 5.83 0.26 -13.67
C LEU A 86 5.75 -0.85 -14.72
N VAL A 87 6.46 -1.94 -14.47
CA VAL A 87 6.55 -3.12 -15.36
C VAL A 87 6.30 -4.44 -14.61
N GLY A 88 6.35 -4.42 -13.29
CA GLY A 88 6.03 -5.58 -12.45
C GLY A 88 4.54 -5.65 -12.08
N PRO A 89 4.08 -6.82 -11.58
CA PRO A 89 2.72 -6.98 -11.08
C PRO A 89 2.46 -6.16 -9.81
N SER A 90 1.18 -5.91 -9.53
CA SER A 90 0.75 -5.30 -8.27
C SER A 90 0.99 -6.25 -7.09
N LEU A 91 1.01 -5.71 -5.87
CA LEU A 91 1.08 -6.51 -4.64
C LEU A 91 -0.19 -7.31 -4.37
N LEU A 92 -1.31 -6.97 -5.02
CA LEU A 92 -2.51 -7.80 -4.97
C LEU A 92 -2.28 -9.12 -5.72
N ASP A 93 -1.69 -9.04 -6.91
CA ASP A 93 -1.49 -10.20 -7.79
C ASP A 93 -0.24 -11.03 -7.43
N ALA A 94 0.80 -10.37 -6.94
CA ALA A 94 2.07 -10.99 -6.56
C ALA A 94 2.52 -10.52 -5.16
N PRO A 95 1.98 -11.12 -4.09
CA PRO A 95 2.42 -10.87 -2.73
C PRO A 95 3.92 -11.12 -2.57
N GLN A 96 4.61 -10.26 -1.81
CA GLN A 96 6.00 -10.52 -1.45
C GLN A 96 6.06 -11.64 -0.42
N LEU A 97 7.10 -12.48 -0.52
CA LEU A 97 7.38 -13.42 0.55
C LEU A 97 7.91 -12.63 1.77
N PRO A 98 7.38 -12.88 2.97
CA PRO A 98 8.02 -12.37 4.17
C PRO A 98 9.41 -13.00 4.27
N TRP A 99 10.43 -12.16 4.38
CA TRP A 99 11.82 -12.56 4.62
C TRP A 99 12.02 -13.05 6.06
#